data_AF-E6MF38-F1
#
_entry.id   AF-E6MF38-F1
#
_cell.length_a   1.000
_cell.length_b   1.000
_cell.length_c   1.000
_cell.angle_alpha   90.00
_cell.angle_beta   90.00
_cell.angle_gamma   90.00
#
_symmetry.space_group_name_H-M   'P 1'
#
loop_
_entity.id
_entity.type
_entity.pdbx_description
1 polymer ?
#
loop_
_entity_poly.entity_id
_entity_poly.type
_entity_poly.pdbx_seq_one_letter_code
_entity_poly.pdbx_strand_id
1 'polypeptide(L)' 'MEDFNCLFCYCPLYALGKDCGGNYTISDKGVKICTNCCFPHYRQNYDRVIQKLMTLLERMKQANLASMQKDQKKE' A
#
# COMPACT_ATOMS: atom_id res chain seq x y z
N MET A 1 -23.49 -9.90 -1.46
CA MET A 1 -23.03 -8.99 -0.38
C MET A 1 -22.33 -9.73 0.75
N GLU A 2 -22.34 -11.07 0.78
CA GLU A 2 -21.80 -11.89 1.89
C GLU A 2 -20.26 -11.85 2.03
N ASP A 3 -19.51 -11.47 0.99
CA ASP A 3 -18.03 -11.47 1.01
C ASP A 3 -17.38 -10.10 1.19
N PHE A 4 -18.19 -9.04 1.32
CA PHE A 4 -17.67 -7.70 1.61
C PHE A 4 -17.37 -7.56 3.10
N ASN A 5 -16.17 -7.10 3.44
CA ASN A 5 -15.79 -6.83 4.83
C ASN A 5 -15.12 -5.46 4.97
N CYS A 6 -15.30 -4.82 6.13
CA CYS A 6 -14.79 -3.47 6.42
C CYS A 6 -13.37 -3.44 7.02
N LEU A 7 -12.69 -4.58 7.14
CA LEU A 7 -11.37 -4.67 7.80
C LEU A 7 -10.35 -3.71 7.19
N PHE A 8 -10.48 -3.45 5.89
CA PHE A 8 -9.59 -2.59 5.11
C PHE A 8 -10.34 -1.45 4.40
N CYS A 9 -11.35 -0.88 5.06
CA CYS A 9 -12.09 0.29 4.54
C CYS A 9 -11.17 1.48 4.22
N TYR A 10 -10.12 1.67 5.02
CA TYR A 10 -8.96 2.43 4.57
C TYR A 10 -7.97 1.47 3.91
N CYS A 11 -7.65 1.70 2.64
CA CYS A 11 -6.78 0.80 1.89
C CYS A 11 -5.35 0.84 2.47
N PRO A 12 -4.87 -0.24 3.12
CA PRO A 12 -3.53 -0.28 3.70
C PRO A 12 -2.44 -0.24 2.64
N LEU A 13 -2.80 -0.44 1.36
CA LEU A 13 -1.89 -0.48 0.22
C LEU A 13 -1.78 0.88 -0.50
N TYR A 14 -2.38 1.94 0.03
CA TYR A 14 -2.40 3.26 -0.63
C TYR A 14 -0.98 3.75 -0.99
N ALA A 15 -0.05 3.62 -0.05
CA ALA A 15 1.35 4.06 -0.16
C ALA A 15 2.18 3.26 -1.17
N LEU A 16 1.70 2.09 -1.63
CA LEU A 16 2.38 1.34 -2.70
C LEU A 16 2.19 1.96 -4.08
N GLY A 17 1.36 3.01 -4.21
CA GLY A 17 1.14 3.70 -5.47
C GLY A 17 0.66 2.74 -6.56
N LYS A 18 1.38 2.68 -7.68
CA LYS A 18 1.08 1.78 -8.79
C LYS A 18 1.23 0.29 -8.47
N ASP A 19 2.03 -0.04 -7.46
CA ASP A 19 2.28 -1.43 -7.07
C ASP A 19 1.17 -2.01 -6.18
N CYS A 20 0.15 -1.21 -5.82
CA CYS A 20 -0.91 -1.63 -4.90
C CYS A 20 -1.82 -2.73 -5.49
N GLY A 21 -1.88 -2.87 -6.82
CA GLY A 21 -2.65 -3.93 -7.50
C GLY A 21 -4.17 -3.82 -7.39
N GLY A 22 -4.69 -2.68 -6.95
CA GLY A 22 -6.12 -2.40 -6.84
C GLY A 22 -6.64 -1.52 -7.98
N ASN A 23 -7.96 -1.33 -8.04
CA ASN A 23 -8.60 -0.45 -9.01
C ASN A 23 -8.60 1.01 -8.50
N TYR A 24 -7.81 1.90 -9.10
CA TYR A 24 -7.74 3.30 -8.70
C TYR A 24 -7.59 4.21 -9.92
N THR A 25 -7.88 5.49 -9.73
CA THR A 25 -7.58 6.55 -10.70
C THR A 25 -6.64 7.58 -10.06
N ILE A 26 -5.97 8.38 -10.89
CA ILE A 26 -5.18 9.53 -10.44
C ILE A 26 -5.89 10.79 -10.92
N SER A 27 -6.13 11.73 -10.02
CA SER A 27 -6.72 13.03 -10.38
C SER A 27 -5.72 13.89 -11.15
N ASP A 28 -6.22 14.97 -11.78
CA ASP A 28 -5.37 15.96 -12.47
C ASP A 28 -4.31 16.61 -11.55
N LYS A 29 -4.52 16.54 -10.23
CA LYS A 29 -3.58 17.03 -9.20
C LYS A 29 -2.61 15.95 -8.70
N GLY A 30 -2.59 14.77 -9.32
CA GLY A 30 -1.71 13.67 -8.93
C GLY A 30 -2.17 12.88 -7.70
N VAL A 31 -3.40 13.07 -7.23
CA VAL A 31 -3.92 12.38 -6.04
C VAL A 31 -4.53 11.04 -6.43
N LYS A 32 -4.15 9.97 -5.72
CA LYS A 32 -4.70 8.63 -5.94
C LYS A 32 -6.10 8.51 -5.34
N ILE A 33 -7.08 8.12 -6.15
CA ILE A 33 -8.49 7.97 -5.77
C ILE A 33 -8.87 6.50 -5.86
N CYS A 34 -9.29 5.92 -4.73
CA CYS A 34 -9.62 4.49 -4.61
C CYS A 34 -11.12 4.23 -4.39
N THR A 35 -11.99 5.22 -4.61
CA THR A 35 -13.44 5.13 -4.33
C THR A 35 -14.13 3.92 -4.96
N ASN A 36 -13.68 3.49 -6.14
CA ASN A 36 -14.25 2.33 -6.87
C ASN A 36 -13.42 1.04 -6.67
N CYS A 37 -12.57 0.98 -5.63
CA CYS A 37 -11.73 -0.17 -5.34
C CYS A 37 -12.39 -1.10 -4.32
N CYS A 38 -12.88 -2.25 -4.78
CA CYS A 38 -13.36 -3.31 -3.88
C CYS A 38 -12.29 -4.35 -3.55
N PHE A 39 -11.09 -4.25 -4.14
CA PHE A 39 -10.01 -5.23 -3.96
C PHE A 39 -9.75 -5.61 -2.49
N PRO A 40 -9.53 -4.66 -1.55
CA PRO A 40 -9.24 -5.01 -0.17
C PRO A 40 -10.48 -5.46 0.62
N HIS A 41 -11.68 -5.27 0.09
CA HIS A 41 -12.94 -5.59 0.76
C HIS A 41 -13.41 -7.03 0.49
N TYR A 42 -12.83 -7.70 -0.50
CA TYR A 42 -13.10 -9.10 -0.80
C TYR A 42 -12.36 -10.02 0.16
N ARG A 43 -13.10 -10.90 0.86
CA ARG A 43 -12.53 -11.86 1.83
C ARG A 43 -11.37 -12.67 1.24
N GLN A 44 -11.50 -13.15 0.00
CA GLN A 44 -10.48 -13.96 -0.68
C GLN A 44 -9.16 -13.21 -0.94
N ASN A 45 -9.13 -11.88 -0.81
CA ASN A 45 -7.93 -11.09 -1.01
C ASN A 45 -7.16 -10.81 0.29
N TYR A 46 -7.62 -11.29 1.45
CA TYR A 46 -6.96 -11.04 2.73
C TYR A 46 -5.45 -11.35 2.68
N ASP A 47 -5.08 -12.57 2.27
CA ASP A 47 -3.67 -12.99 2.21
C ASP A 47 -2.86 -12.12 1.24
N ARG A 48 -3.46 -11.72 0.11
CA ARG A 48 -2.82 -10.85 -0.88
C ARG A 48 -2.58 -9.45 -0.32
N VAL A 49 -3.52 -8.91 0.46
CA VAL A 49 -3.37 -7.62 1.13
C VAL A 49 -2.22 -7.70 2.15
N ILE A 50 -2.17 -8.75 2.97
CA ILE A 50 -1.11 -8.95 3.95
C ILE A 50 0.27 -9.06 3.27
N GLN A 51 0.40 -9.84 2.20
CA GLN A 51 1.65 -9.96 1.43
C GLN A 51 2.14 -8.62 0.87
N LYS A 52 1.23 -7.80 0.32
CA LYS A 52 1.56 -6.47 -0.19
C LYS A 52 1.94 -5.52 0.93
N LEU A 53 1.28 -5.59 2.08
CA LEU A 53 1.64 -4.80 3.25
C LEU A 53 3.04 -5.15 3.75
N MET A 54 3.42 -6.43 3.78
CA MET A 54 4.79 -6.85 4.11
C MET A 54 5.81 -6.27 3.13
N THR A 55 5.48 -6.21 1.84
CA THR A 55 6.33 -5.56 0.82
C THR A 55 6.55 -4.07 1.13
N LEU A 56 5.51 -3.36 1.59
CA LEU A 56 5.62 -1.95 1.99
C LEU A 56 6.57 -1.80 3.19
N LEU A 57 6.38 -2.62 4.23
CA LEU A 57 7.21 -2.57 5.44
C LEU A 57 8.69 -2.84 5.15
N GLU A 58 8.98 -3.80 4.27
CA GLU A 58 10.36 -4.11 3.88
C GLU A 58 11.00 -2.93 3.11
N ARG A 59 10.28 -2.30 2.19
CA ARG A 59 10.75 -1.08 1.49
C ARG A 59 11.04 0.06 2.46
N MET A 60 10.19 0.24 3.48
CA MET A 60 10.39 1.26 4.52
C MET A 60 11.65 0.97 5.36
N LYS A 61 11.84 -0.29 5.76
CA LYS A 61 13.04 -0.72 6.49
C LYS A 61 14.31 -0.44 5.69
N GLN A 62 14.32 -0.79 4.41
CA GLN A 62 15.47 -0.56 3.52
C GLN A 62 15.75 0.94 3.34
N ALA A 63 14.71 1.76 3.14
CA ALA A 63 14.86 3.21 3.03
C ALA A 63 15.48 3.83 4.30
N ASN A 64 15.02 3.39 5.47
CA ASN A 64 15.56 3.85 6.76
C ASN A 64 17.02 3.43 6.98
N LEU A 65 17.38 2.19 6.63
CA LEU A 65 18.77 1.73 6.72
C LEU A 65 19.67 2.52 5.76
N ALA A 66 19.19 2.78 4.54
CA ALA A 66 19.93 3.56 3.56
C ALA A 66 20.13 5.03 3.96
N SER A 67 19.17 5.65 4.67
CA SER A 67 19.35 7.00 5.21
C SER A 67 20.40 7.03 6.33
N MET A 68 20.35 6.08 7.27
CA MET A 68 21.31 5.99 8.37
C MET A 68 22.76 5.80 7.89
N GLN A 69 22.97 4.99 6.83
CA GLN A 69 24.30 4.80 6.22
C GLN A 69 24.84 6.03 5.50
N LYS A 70 23.96 6.90 4.99
CA LYS A 70 24.36 8.17 4.35
C LYS A 70 24.78 9.20 5.39
N ASP A 71 24.10 9.23 6.53
CA ASP A 71 24.42 10.14 7.63
C ASP A 71 25.78 9.80 8.25
N GLN A 72 26.11 8.51 8.41
CA GLN A 72 27.42 8.06 8.92
C GLN A 72 28.61 8.30 7.98
N LYS A 73 28.39 8.54 6.69
CA LYS A 73 29.46 8.81 5.70
C LYS A 73 29.73 10.30 5.48
N LYS A 74 29.02 11.17 6.22
CA LYS A 74 29.13 12.63 6.11
C LYS A 74 30.01 13.25 7.19
N GLU A 75 30.60 12.41 8.06
CA GLU A 75 31.64 12.75 9.04
C GLU A 75 33.04 12.35 8.51
#